data_AF-A0A258D317-F1
#
_entry.id   AF-A0A258D317-F1
#
_cell.length_a   1.000
_cell.length_b   1.000
_cell.length_c   1.000
_cell.angle_alpha   90.00
_cell.angle_beta   90.00
_cell.angle_gamma   90.00
#
_symmetry.space_group_name_H-M   'P 1'
#
loop_
_entity.id
_entity.type
_entity.pdbx_description
1 polymer ?
#
loop_
_entity_poly.entity_id
_entity_poly.type
_entity_poly.pdbx_seq_one_letter_code
_entity_poly.pdbx_strand_id
1 'polypeptide(L)'
;MLTTREVVPEGPGAPGAFGKKDREWNSTDLLTDWRERWAEHVTERLAELNIDARIDHRTLEAQGIDLEGLPVNSAPKVTLRKSWNFNVLCDHGGIAH
;
A
#
# COMPACT_ATOMS: atom_id res chain seq x y z
N MET A 1 -7.61 9.09 -12.06
CA MET A 1 -8.74 9.89 -11.53
C MET A 1 -10.00 9.05 -11.60
N LEU A 2 -10.71 8.86 -10.49
CA LEU A 2 -11.96 8.10 -10.42
C LEU A 2 -13.16 9.06 -10.52
N THR A 3 -14.30 8.56 -11.01
CA THR A 3 -15.58 9.31 -11.01
C THR A 3 -16.35 9.04 -9.71
N THR A 4 -17.00 10.06 -9.14
CA THR A 4 -17.86 9.90 -7.95
C THR A 4 -19.30 9.56 -8.31
N ARG A 5 -19.53 9.14 -9.56
CA ARG A 5 -20.86 8.86 -10.08
C ARG A 5 -20.94 7.41 -10.50
N GLU A 6 -22.11 6.84 -10.29
CA GLU A 6 -22.46 5.52 -10.80
C GLU A 6 -22.19 5.44 -12.31
N VAL A 7 -21.62 4.33 -12.75
CA VAL A 7 -21.44 4.04 -14.18
C VAL A 7 -22.67 3.30 -14.65
N VAL A 8 -23.48 3.96 -15.47
CA VAL A 8 -24.67 3.33 -16.07
C VAL A 8 -24.25 2.71 -17.41
N PRO A 9 -24.56 1.43 -17.66
CA PRO A 9 -24.24 0.79 -18.93
C PRO A 9 -25.01 1.47 -20.08
N GLU A 10 -24.37 1.59 -21.24
CA GLU A 10 -25.02 2.18 -22.41
C GLU A 10 -26.19 1.31 -22.89
N GLY A 11 -27.31 1.96 -23.22
CA GLY A 11 -28.51 1.31 -23.74
C GLY A 11 -29.32 2.22 -24.66
N PRO A 12 -30.26 1.66 -25.44
CA PRO A 12 -31.10 2.44 -26.34
C PRO A 12 -31.93 3.45 -25.54
N GLY A 13 -31.59 4.74 -25.67
CA GLY A 13 -32.21 5.86 -24.96
C GLY A 13 -31.34 6.54 -23.90
N ALA A 14 -30.14 6.03 -23.60
CA ALA A 14 -29.21 6.62 -22.64
C ALA A 14 -27.76 6.52 -23.13
N PRO A 15 -27.28 7.47 -23.95
CA PRO A 15 -25.88 7.52 -24.38
C PRO A 15 -24.97 7.89 -23.20
N GLY A 16 -24.03 7.01 -22.83
CA GLY A 16 -22.87 7.28 -21.96
C GLY A 16 -23.06 8.07 -20.66
N ALA A 17 -24.27 8.16 -20.09
CA ALA A 17 -24.55 9.07 -18.99
C ALA A 17 -24.12 8.49 -17.64
N PHE A 18 -23.33 9.25 -16.88
CA PHE A 18 -23.06 8.92 -15.48
C PHE A 18 -24.32 9.09 -14.63
N GLY A 19 -24.58 8.10 -13.76
CA GLY A 19 -25.72 8.03 -12.86
C GLY A 19 -25.61 9.03 -11.71
N LYS A 20 -26.22 8.71 -10.55
CA LYS A 20 -26.22 9.62 -9.40
C LYS A 20 -24.84 9.70 -8.75
N LYS A 21 -24.63 10.72 -7.91
CA LYS A 21 -23.41 10.82 -7.10
C LYS A 21 -23.43 9.69 -6.07
N ASP A 22 -22.43 8.83 -6.14
CA ASP A 22 -22.20 7.78 -5.17
C ASP A 22 -21.57 8.39 -3.90
N ARG A 23 -22.28 8.26 -2.78
CA ARG A 23 -21.84 8.77 -1.48
C ARG A 23 -21.18 7.70 -0.63
N GLU A 24 -21.41 6.42 -0.96
CA GLU A 24 -20.88 5.26 -0.24
C GLU A 24 -19.35 5.29 -0.19
N TRP A 25 -18.74 5.85 -1.23
CA TRP A 25 -17.29 6.00 -1.35
C TRP A 25 -16.64 6.89 -0.28
N ASN A 26 -17.44 7.67 0.46
CA ASN A 26 -16.94 8.51 1.55
C ASN A 26 -16.99 7.82 2.93
N SER A 27 -17.40 6.55 2.99
CA SER A 27 -17.42 5.80 4.23
C SER A 27 -16.00 5.58 4.77
N THR A 28 -15.84 5.77 6.08
CA THR A 28 -14.56 5.54 6.79
C THR A 28 -14.14 4.07 6.74
N ASP A 29 -15.12 3.16 6.74
CA ASP A 29 -14.87 1.71 6.71
C ASP A 29 -14.28 1.32 5.35
N LEU A 30 -14.87 1.85 4.28
CA LEU A 30 -14.40 1.64 2.91
C LEU A 30 -12.99 2.24 2.70
N LEU A 31 -12.74 3.43 3.26
CA LEU A 31 -11.42 4.04 3.23
C LEU A 31 -10.37 3.19 3.96
N THR A 32 -10.75 2.54 5.05
CA THR A 32 -9.85 1.66 5.82
C THR A 32 -9.52 0.40 5.04
N ASP A 33 -10.53 -0.28 4.49
CA ASP A 33 -10.34 -1.47 3.64
C ASP A 33 -9.46 -1.17 2.42
N TRP A 34 -9.66 -0.03 1.75
CA TRP A 34 -8.81 0.37 0.63
C TRP A 34 -7.35 0.59 1.03
N ARG A 35 -7.12 1.24 2.18
CA ARG A 35 -5.75 1.49 2.68
C ARG A 35 -5.05 0.19 3.06
N GLU A 36 -5.77 -0.74 3.67
CA GLU A 36 -5.26 -2.07 4.00
C GLU A 36 -4.87 -2.84 2.74
N ARG A 37 -5.80 -3.01 1.79
CA ARG A 37 -5.53 -3.73 0.52
C ARG A 37 -4.40 -3.11 -0.28
N TRP A 38 -4.32 -1.77 -0.29
CA TRP A 38 -3.23 -1.08 -0.96
C TRP A 38 -1.87 -1.35 -0.28
N ALA A 39 -1.81 -1.28 1.05
CA ALA A 39 -0.60 -1.57 1.81
C ALA A 39 -0.13 -3.02 1.61
N GLU A 40 -1.06 -3.98 1.61
CA GLU A 40 -0.79 -5.38 1.30
C GLU A 40 -0.21 -5.55 -0.10
N HIS A 41 -0.88 -4.99 -1.12
CA HIS A 41 -0.47 -5.12 -2.51
C HIS A 41 0.92 -4.53 -2.78
N VAL A 42 1.21 -3.35 -2.23
CA VAL A 42 2.54 -2.74 -2.40
C VAL A 42 3.60 -3.53 -1.63
N THR A 43 3.28 -4.01 -0.43
CA THR A 43 4.22 -4.82 0.36
C THR A 43 4.55 -6.14 -0.33
N GLU A 44 3.57 -6.79 -0.94
CA GLU A 44 3.78 -7.98 -1.79
C GLU A 44 4.76 -7.66 -2.92
N ARG A 45 4.53 -6.57 -3.66
CA ARG A 45 5.41 -6.17 -4.76
C ARG A 45 6.83 -5.80 -4.30
N LEU A 46 6.97 -5.17 -3.14
CA LEU A 46 8.28 -4.86 -2.54
C LEU A 46 9.04 -6.14 -2.19
N ALA A 47 8.34 -7.15 -1.65
CA ALA A 47 8.92 -8.45 -1.35
C ALA A 47 9.38 -9.18 -2.61
N GLU A 48 8.59 -9.15 -3.69
CA GLU A 48 8.98 -9.72 -4.99
C GLU A 48 10.24 -9.08 -5.58
N LEU A 49 10.42 -7.77 -5.35
CA LEU A 49 11.60 -7.03 -5.78
C LEU A 49 12.78 -7.15 -4.81
N ASN A 50 12.64 -7.96 -3.76
CA ASN A 50 13.63 -8.15 -2.70
C ASN A 50 14.04 -6.83 -2.01
N ILE A 51 13.09 -5.90 -1.91
CA ILE A 51 13.26 -4.61 -1.23
C ILE A 51 12.77 -4.78 0.21
N ASP A 52 13.68 -4.54 1.17
CA ASP A 52 13.36 -4.61 2.60
C ASP A 52 12.61 -3.35 3.05
N ALA A 53 11.35 -3.24 2.64
CA ALA A 53 10.43 -2.19 3.04
C ALA A 53 9.00 -2.73 3.14
N ARG A 54 8.21 -2.18 4.07
CA ARG A 54 6.80 -2.54 4.24
C ARG A 54 5.97 -1.31 4.51
N ILE A 55 4.72 -1.35 4.09
CA ILE A 55 3.73 -0.31 4.36
C ILE A 55 2.74 -0.84 5.39
N ASP A 56 2.52 -0.08 6.46
CA ASP A 56 1.47 -0.34 7.45
C ASP A 56 0.45 0.81 7.38
N HIS A 57 -0.82 0.45 7.15
CA HIS A 57 -1.91 1.39 6.95
C HIS A 57 -2.45 2.01 8.24
N ARG A 58 -2.08 1.43 9.40
CA ARG A 58 -2.49 1.90 10.72
C ARG A 58 -1.76 3.19 11.09
N THR A 59 -2.27 3.93 12.05
CA THR A 59 -1.57 5.12 12.57
C THR A 59 -0.24 4.72 13.22
N LEU A 60 0.72 5.65 13.28
CA LEU A 60 2.01 5.41 13.93
C LEU A 60 1.84 4.99 15.40
N GLU A 61 0.90 5.62 16.10
CA GLU A 61 0.52 5.24 17.47
C GLU A 61 0.03 3.77 17.53
N ALA A 62 -0.86 3.36 16.62
CA ALA A 62 -1.37 1.99 16.56
C ALA A 62 -0.29 0.96 16.15
N GLN A 63 0.80 1.41 15.53
CA GLN A 63 2.00 0.61 15.27
C GLN A 63 2.94 0.53 16.49
N GLY A 64 2.64 1.27 17.57
CA GLY A 64 3.51 1.39 18.74
C GLY A 64 4.74 2.27 18.49
N ILE A 65 4.65 3.17 17.51
CA ILE A 65 5.71 4.11 17.14
C ILE A 65 5.41 5.47 17.75
N ASP A 66 6.20 5.83 18.75
CA ASP A 66 6.19 7.19 19.28
C ASP A 66 6.77 8.17 18.24
N LEU A 67 6.03 9.24 18.01
CA LEU A 67 6.35 10.32 17.07
C LEU A 67 7.51 11.19 17.58
N GLU A 68 7.78 11.20 18.89
CA GLU A 68 8.69 12.13 19.57
C GLU A 68 10.20 11.93 19.29
N GLY A 69 10.57 11.18 18.26
CA GLY A 69 11.97 10.98 17.88
C GLY A 69 12.24 10.69 16.41
N LEU A 70 11.25 10.80 15.53
CA LEU A 70 11.45 10.52 14.11
C LEU A 70 11.68 11.81 13.32
N PRO A 71 12.80 11.93 12.57
CA PRO A 71 12.96 13.05 11.65
C PRO A 71 11.83 12.98 10.62
N VAL A 72 11.28 14.14 10.25
CA VAL A 72 10.03 14.36 9.48
C VAL A 72 9.94 13.64 8.11
N ASN A 73 10.98 12.91 7.70
CA ASN A 73 11.06 12.16 6.45
C ASN A 73 11.65 10.73 6.61
N SER A 74 11.68 10.16 7.82
CA SER A 74 12.19 8.79 7.99
C SER A 74 11.26 7.80 7.28
N ALA A 75 11.83 7.01 6.36
CA ALA A 75 11.19 5.87 5.71
C ALA A 75 10.38 5.03 6.72
N PRO A 76 9.29 4.34 6.29
CA PRO A 76 8.53 3.46 7.17
C PRO A 76 9.51 2.57 7.92
N LYS A 77 9.36 2.44 9.25
CA LYS A 77 10.26 1.62 10.07
C LYS A 77 10.28 0.23 9.46
N VAL A 78 11.33 -0.04 8.68
CA VAL A 78 11.67 -1.37 8.20
C VAL A 78 11.94 -2.15 9.46
N THR A 79 10.94 -2.89 9.94
CA THR A 79 11.14 -3.91 10.96
C THR A 79 12.02 -4.97 10.33
N LEU A 80 13.33 -4.78 10.44
CA LEU A 80 14.35 -5.78 10.14
C LEU A 80 13.95 -7.05 10.89
N ARG A 81 13.45 -8.05 10.17
CA ARG A 81 13.14 -9.34 10.76
C ARG A 81 14.49 -9.99 11.07
N LYS A 82 14.82 -10.14 12.36
CA LYS A 82 16.00 -10.86 12.92
C LYS A 82 16.13 -12.35 12.51
N SER A 83 15.41 -12.81 11.48
CA SER A 83 15.28 -14.22 11.12
C SER A 83 15.39 -14.43 9.60
N TRP A 84 16.28 -13.69 8.94
CA TRP A 84 16.87 -14.17 7.69
C TRP A 84 18.36 -14.37 7.97
N ASN A 85 18.81 -15.62 7.79
CA ASN A 85 20.20 -16.04 7.98
C ASN A 85 21.13 -15.04 7.28
N PHE A 86 22.12 -14.56 8.03
CA PHE A 86 23.23 -13.71 7.55
C PHE A 86 24.06 -14.34 6.41
N ASN A 87 23.72 -15.57 5.99
CA ASN A 87 24.46 -16.38 5.02
C ASN A 87 23.92 -16.37 3.58
N VAL A 88 22.85 -15.62 3.25
CA VAL A 88 22.34 -15.57 1.86
C VAL A 88 22.87 -14.36 1.07
N LEU A 89 23.62 -13.44 1.70
CA LEU A 89 24.09 -12.22 1.05
C LEU A 89 25.49 -12.31 0.39
N CYS A 90 26.14 -13.48 0.37
CA CYS A 90 27.48 -13.64 -0.20
C CYS A 90 27.57 -14.52 -1.45
N ASP A 91 26.47 -15.09 -1.97
CA ASP A 91 26.57 -16.18 -2.96
C ASP A 91 26.08 -15.85 -4.38
N HIS A 92 25.93 -14.57 -4.74
CA HIS A 92 25.71 -14.19 -6.14
C HIS A 92 26.68 -13.09 -6.59
N GLY A 93 27.78 -13.52 -7.19
CA GLY A 93 28.59 -12.65 -8.04
C GLY A 93 30.05 -12.57 -7.65
N GLY A 94 30.73 -13.71 -7.57
CA GLY A 94 32.17 -13.74 -7.82
C GLY A 94 32.44 -13.17 -9.22
N ILE A 95 33.09 -12.01 -9.27
CA ILE A 95 33.91 -11.63 -10.42
C ILE A 95 35.34 -11.91 -9.97
N ALA A 96 35.82 -13.10 -10.31
CA ALA A 96 37.23 -13.42 -10.33
C ALA A 96 37.83 -12.90 -11.64
N HIS A 97 38.99 -12.24 -11.50
CA HIS A 97 39.88 -11.66 -12.52
C HIS A 97 39.48 -10.34 -13.17
#